data_AF-A0A943A0U2-F1
#
_entry.id   AF-A0A943A0U2-F1
#
_cell.length_a   1.000
_cell.length_b   1.000
_cell.length_c   1.000
_cell.angle_alpha   90.00
_cell.angle_beta   90.00
_cell.angle_gamma   90.00
#
_symmetry.space_group_name_H-M   'P 1'
#
loop_
_entity.id
_entity.type
_entity.pdbx_description
1 polymer ?
#
loop_
_entity_poly.entity_id
_entity_poly.type
_entity_poly.pdbx_seq_one_letter_code
_entity_poly.pdbx_strand_id
1 'polypeptide(L)'
;MKKFNWNEFKNKDNKIAVYCKTEEEAVDFCKQMHEHGMKWCNGESYLKNTNYMRNEGTCYYGSGEYSTRDFAEKYNYKILEWSDYMDKEFTKADLRDGMVVEQRNGEMYLVLAGMVVRRGGRNHIGGYDDDLKWEGYTGGDIVKVYRITPESLGCIKDVFIKGNLELIWERTESKKMTVEEMKQKLEELTGEEIEVTE
;
A
#
# COMPACT_ATOMS: atom_id res chain seq x y z
N MET A 1 -0.28 -4.83 -0.45
CA MET A 1 0.40 -4.68 0.85
C MET A 1 1.38 -5.82 1.06
N LYS A 2 2.63 -5.51 1.42
CA LYS A 2 3.64 -6.52 1.75
C LYS A 2 3.42 -6.98 3.20
N LYS A 3 3.73 -8.25 3.51
CA LYS A 3 3.70 -8.74 4.89
C LYS A 3 4.96 -8.27 5.62
N PHE A 4 4.82 -7.58 6.75
CA PHE A 4 5.96 -7.12 7.55
C PHE A 4 6.50 -8.25 8.44
N ASN A 5 7.83 -8.43 8.47
CA ASN A 5 8.48 -9.47 9.26
C ASN A 5 9.00 -8.91 10.60
N TRP A 6 8.15 -8.95 11.62
CA TRP A 6 8.46 -8.44 12.96
C TRP A 6 9.65 -9.13 13.63
N ASN A 7 9.86 -10.43 13.39
CA ASN A 7 10.99 -11.16 13.96
C ASN A 7 12.32 -10.69 13.37
N GLU A 8 12.34 -10.45 12.06
CA GLU A 8 13.51 -9.90 11.38
C GLU A 8 13.81 -8.48 11.84
N PHE A 9 12.79 -7.63 11.97
CA PHE A 9 12.94 -6.25 12.44
C PHE A 9 13.45 -6.15 13.89
N LYS A 10 12.96 -7.01 14.79
CA LYS A 10 13.36 -7.03 16.21
C LYS A 10 14.81 -7.49 16.42
N ASN A 11 15.36 -8.27 15.50
CA ASN A 11 16.73 -8.72 15.60
C ASN A 11 17.71 -7.58 15.26
N LYS A 12 18.47 -7.13 16.27
CA LYS A 12 19.41 -6.01 16.16
C LYS A 12 20.52 -6.25 15.14
N ASP A 13 20.87 -7.51 14.88
CA ASP A 13 21.94 -7.88 13.94
C ASP A 13 21.53 -7.69 12.47
N ASN A 14 20.22 -7.65 12.19
CA ASN A 14 19.71 -7.50 10.83
C ASN A 14 19.82 -6.06 10.29
N LYS A 15 20.11 -5.08 11.16
CA LYS A 15 20.26 -3.66 10.81
C LYS A 15 19.14 -3.15 9.89
N ILE A 16 17.90 -3.32 10.32
CA ILE A 16 16.72 -2.83 9.61
C ILE A 16 16.28 -1.49 10.22
N ALA A 17 15.99 -0.54 9.34
CA ALA A 17 15.35 0.72 9.68
C ALA A 17 14.00 0.81 8.94
N VAL A 18 12.94 1.16 9.64
CA VAL A 18 11.64 1.43 9.01
C VAL A 18 11.47 2.94 8.88
N TYR A 19 11.43 3.43 7.65
CA TYR A 19 11.27 4.83 7.35
C TYR A 19 9.79 5.17 7.18
N CYS A 20 9.32 6.13 7.97
CA CYS A 20 8.01 6.75 7.85
C CYS A 20 8.19 8.15 7.25
N LYS A 21 7.60 8.38 6.08
CA LYS A 21 7.65 9.65 5.38
C LYS A 21 6.69 10.66 5.99
N THR A 22 5.57 10.22 6.55
CA THR A 22 4.50 11.07 7.09
C THR A 22 4.27 10.83 8.59
N GLU A 23 3.67 11.82 9.28
CA GLU A 23 3.29 11.69 10.69
C GLU A 23 2.25 10.57 10.88
N GLU A 24 1.37 10.38 9.89
CA GLU A 24 0.38 9.30 9.85
C GLU A 24 1.05 7.91 9.82
N GLU A 25 2.02 7.71 8.92
CA GLU A 25 2.81 6.47 8.88
C GLU A 25 3.54 6.22 10.21
N ALA A 26 4.12 7.28 10.80
CA ALA A 26 4.82 7.18 12.08
C ALA A 26 3.89 6.79 13.23
N VAL A 27 2.69 7.37 13.29
CA VAL A 27 1.66 7.03 14.28
C VAL A 27 1.24 5.56 14.14
N ASP A 28 0.97 5.12 12.91
CA ASP A 28 0.58 3.74 12.64
C ASP A 28 1.71 2.76 13.00
N PHE A 29 2.94 3.01 12.56
CA PHE A 29 4.07 2.14 12.86
C PHE A 29 4.37 2.06 14.37
N CYS A 30 4.33 3.20 15.07
CA CYS A 30 4.50 3.26 16.52
C CYS A 30 3.43 2.44 17.25
N LYS A 31 2.18 2.51 16.81
CA LYS A 31 1.09 1.67 17.34
C LYS A 31 1.37 0.19 17.08
N GLN A 32 1.79 -0.17 15.88
CA GLN A 32 2.16 -1.55 15.54
C GLN A 32 3.33 -2.08 16.39
N MET A 33 4.38 -1.29 16.60
CA MET A 33 5.49 -1.65 17.50
C MET A 33 4.99 -1.91 18.93
N HIS A 34 4.07 -1.08 19.43
CA HIS A 34 3.46 -1.25 20.75
C HIS A 34 2.65 -2.55 20.84
N GLU A 35 1.80 -2.83 19.86
CA GLU A 35 0.99 -4.07 19.77
C GLU A 35 1.88 -5.32 19.75
N HIS A 36 3.08 -5.21 19.15
CA HIS A 36 4.09 -6.27 19.15
C HIS A 36 4.98 -6.30 20.41
N GLY A 37 4.58 -5.61 21.48
CA GLY A 37 5.22 -5.64 22.80
C GLY A 37 6.53 -4.87 22.90
N MET A 38 6.85 -4.02 21.92
CA MET A 38 8.07 -3.23 21.91
C MET A 38 7.88 -1.92 22.70
N LYS A 39 8.99 -1.30 23.11
CA LYS A 39 9.03 0.00 23.78
C LYS A 39 10.21 0.82 23.29
N TRP A 40 10.16 2.13 23.54
CA TRP A 40 11.32 2.99 23.41
C TRP A 40 12.48 2.50 24.30
N CYS A 41 13.72 2.84 23.96
CA CYS A 41 14.91 2.44 24.72
C CYS A 41 14.88 2.92 26.18
N ASN A 42 14.16 4.00 26.47
CA ASN A 42 13.91 4.53 27.82
C ASN A 42 12.77 3.80 28.58
N GLY A 43 12.15 2.78 27.97
CA GLY A 43 11.04 2.01 28.54
C GLY A 43 9.66 2.64 28.37
N GLU A 44 9.55 3.81 27.72
CA GLU A 44 8.25 4.45 27.47
C GLU A 44 7.47 3.77 26.34
N SER A 45 6.15 3.98 26.37
CA SER A 45 5.23 3.49 25.34
C SER A 45 5.30 4.37 24.08
N TYR A 46 5.29 3.74 22.92
CA TYR A 46 5.15 4.38 21.61
C TYR A 46 3.86 5.18 21.46
N LEU A 47 2.80 4.86 22.22
CA LEU A 47 1.51 5.56 22.14
C LEU A 47 1.55 6.97 22.74
N LYS A 48 2.57 7.31 23.54
CA LYS A 48 2.68 8.65 24.14
C LYS A 48 3.29 9.67 23.20
N ASN A 49 4.28 9.26 22.41
CA ASN A 49 5.03 10.11 21.49
C ASN A 49 5.69 9.25 20.41
N THR A 50 5.51 9.65 19.16
CA THR A 50 6.07 8.98 17.97
C THR A 50 7.48 9.47 17.63
N ASN A 51 7.93 10.59 18.22
CA ASN A 51 9.19 11.25 17.90
C ASN A 51 9.38 11.55 16.40
N TYR A 52 8.29 11.78 15.67
CA TYR A 52 8.32 12.03 14.24
C TYR A 52 8.92 13.40 13.90
N MET A 53 9.90 13.42 12.99
CA MET A 53 10.61 14.60 12.51
C MET A 53 9.99 15.11 11.19
N ARG A 54 9.05 16.06 11.31
CA ARG A 54 8.19 16.56 10.20
C ARG A 54 8.88 16.91 8.88
N ASN A 55 10.12 17.40 8.90
CA ASN A 55 10.78 17.90 7.69
C ASN A 55 11.51 16.82 6.89
N GLU A 56 11.89 15.70 7.52
CA GLU A 56 12.79 14.71 6.91
C GLU A 56 12.20 13.29 6.92
N GLY A 57 11.04 13.11 7.54
CA GLY A 57 10.55 11.78 7.92
C GLY A 57 11.36 11.18 9.06
N THR A 58 11.11 9.93 9.43
CA THR A 58 11.80 9.30 10.56
C THR A 58 12.04 7.83 10.33
N CYS A 59 13.27 7.39 10.58
CA CYS A 59 13.65 5.99 10.65
C CYS A 59 13.48 5.48 12.08
N TYR A 60 12.82 4.33 12.23
CA TYR A 60 12.60 3.64 13.49
C TYR A 60 13.35 2.30 13.50
N TYR A 61 13.87 1.92 14.68
CA TYR A 61 14.74 0.76 14.82
C TYR A 61 14.20 -0.26 15.83
N GLY A 62 14.54 -1.53 15.63
CA GLY A 62 14.15 -2.61 16.53
C GLY A 62 14.68 -2.46 17.97
N SER A 63 15.70 -1.61 18.18
CA SER A 63 16.23 -1.23 19.49
C SER A 63 15.35 -0.27 20.29
N GLY A 64 14.28 0.27 19.68
CA GLY A 64 13.48 1.34 20.26
C GLY A 64 14.20 2.68 20.22
N GLU A 65 14.84 2.97 19.09
CA GLU A 65 15.49 4.23 18.79
C GLU A 65 14.87 4.81 17.50
N TYR A 66 15.18 6.07 17.22
CA TYR A 66 14.76 6.74 15.99
C TYR A 66 15.85 7.69 15.49
N SER A 67 15.89 7.95 14.18
CA SER A 67 16.83 8.90 13.58
C SER A 67 16.36 9.39 12.21
N THR A 68 17.17 10.24 11.58
CA THR A 68 16.97 10.67 10.19
C THR A 68 17.33 9.54 9.22
N ARG A 69 16.86 9.66 7.96
CA ARG A 69 17.19 8.72 6.88
C ARG A 69 18.68 8.68 6.59
N ASP A 70 19.32 9.85 6.51
CA ASP A 70 20.76 9.99 6.25
C ASP A 70 21.62 9.21 7.25
N PHE A 71 21.20 9.16 8.52
CA PHE A 71 21.86 8.33 9.53
C PHE A 71 21.73 6.84 9.19
N ALA A 72 20.52 6.36 8.89
CA ALA A 72 20.30 4.95 8.54
C ALA A 72 21.16 4.54 7.33
N GLU A 73 21.22 5.40 6.31
CA GLU A 73 22.04 5.20 5.11
C GLU A 73 23.54 5.17 5.44
N LYS A 74 24.02 6.17 6.20
CA LYS A 74 25.43 6.26 6.63
C LYS A 74 25.90 5.01 7.37
N TYR A 75 25.02 4.40 8.17
CA TYR A 75 25.33 3.19 8.92
C TYR A 75 24.92 1.90 8.22
N ASN A 76 24.59 1.94 6.91
CA ASN A 76 24.24 0.79 6.08
C ASN A 76 23.08 -0.05 6.65
N TYR A 77 22.02 0.61 7.11
CA TYR A 77 20.78 -0.07 7.44
C TYR A 77 20.00 -0.42 6.17
N LYS A 78 19.32 -1.57 6.18
CA LYS A 78 18.29 -1.89 5.20
C LYS A 78 17.05 -1.05 5.51
N ILE A 79 16.77 -0.06 4.67
CA ILE A 79 15.64 0.85 4.85
C ILE A 79 14.39 0.24 4.20
N LEU A 80 13.35 0.07 5.00
CA LEU A 80 12.02 -0.36 4.58
C LEU A 80 11.08 0.83 4.66
N GLU A 81 10.34 1.12 3.59
CA GLU A 81 9.34 2.18 3.57
C GLU A 81 8.05 1.68 4.25
N TRP A 82 7.59 2.33 5.33
CA TRP A 82 6.41 1.84 6.07
C TRP A 82 5.14 1.82 5.22
N SER A 83 5.02 2.74 4.26
CA SER A 83 3.92 2.77 3.29
C SER A 83 3.74 1.47 2.50
N ASP A 84 4.78 0.63 2.35
CA ASP A 84 4.67 -0.66 1.67
C ASP A 84 3.93 -1.72 2.51
N TYR A 85 3.82 -1.49 3.82
CA TYR A 85 3.30 -2.42 4.83
C TYR A 85 2.07 -1.89 5.57
N MET A 86 1.85 -0.58 5.58
CA MET A 86 0.70 0.07 6.21
C MET A 86 -0.59 -0.30 5.47
N ASP A 87 -1.58 -0.79 6.22
CA ASP A 87 -2.93 -1.04 5.70
C ASP A 87 -3.71 0.28 5.69
N LYS A 88 -3.36 1.14 4.73
CA LYS A 88 -4.04 2.42 4.50
C LYS A 88 -5.01 2.26 3.34
N GLU A 89 -6.22 2.78 3.50
CA GLU A 89 -7.13 2.97 2.38
C GLU A 89 -6.48 3.90 1.35
N PHE A 90 -6.22 3.37 0.15
CA PHE A 90 -5.71 4.17 -0.95
C PHE A 90 -6.85 4.98 -1.54
N THR A 91 -6.72 6.29 -1.49
CA THR A 91 -7.75 7.23 -1.92
C THR A 91 -7.32 7.99 -3.18
N LYS A 92 -8.24 8.77 -3.74
CA LYS A 92 -7.94 9.73 -4.80
C LYS A 92 -6.77 10.67 -4.49
N ALA A 93 -6.61 11.07 -3.22
CA ALA A 93 -5.53 11.98 -2.81
C ALA A 93 -4.13 11.33 -2.88
N ASP A 94 -4.07 10.00 -2.92
CA ASP A 94 -2.82 9.24 -3.00
C ASP A 94 -2.30 9.09 -4.44
N LEU A 95 -3.11 9.42 -5.46
CA LEU A 95 -2.69 9.45 -6.86
C LEU A 95 -1.67 10.56 -7.10
N ARG A 96 -0.52 10.20 -7.65
CA ARG A 96 0.59 11.13 -7.95
C ARG A 96 1.11 10.93 -9.36
N ASP A 97 1.66 12.02 -9.91
CA ASP A 97 2.30 12.01 -11.22
C ASP A 97 3.35 10.88 -11.31
N GLY A 98 3.32 10.15 -12.43
CA GLY A 98 4.19 9.00 -12.66
C GLY A 98 3.64 7.66 -12.15
N MET A 99 2.48 7.64 -11.49
CA MET A 99 1.75 6.39 -11.23
C MET A 99 1.00 5.92 -12.48
N VAL A 100 0.75 4.62 -12.59
CA VAL A 100 -0.13 4.05 -13.61
C VAL A 100 -1.34 3.44 -12.92
N VAL A 101 -2.55 3.72 -13.43
CA VAL A 101 -3.80 3.16 -12.92
C VAL A 101 -4.40 2.21 -13.95
N GLU A 102 -4.98 1.09 -13.51
CA GLU A 102 -5.78 0.18 -14.33
C GLU A 102 -7.24 0.34 -13.93
N GLN A 103 -8.08 0.64 -14.91
CA GLN A 103 -9.54 0.72 -14.74
C GLN A 103 -10.17 -0.66 -14.82
N ARG A 104 -11.40 -0.80 -14.33
CA ARG A 104 -12.16 -2.05 -14.34
C ARG A 104 -12.34 -2.66 -15.73
N ASN A 105 -12.43 -1.82 -16.77
CA ASN A 105 -12.47 -2.27 -18.16
C ASN A 105 -11.10 -2.78 -18.71
N GLY A 106 -10.06 -2.81 -17.88
CA GLY A 106 -8.71 -3.28 -18.22
C GLY A 106 -7.81 -2.21 -18.84
N GLU A 107 -8.31 -0.99 -19.03
CA GLU A 107 -7.55 0.09 -19.64
C GLU A 107 -6.59 0.73 -18.63
N MET A 108 -5.35 0.96 -19.06
CA MET A 108 -4.32 1.58 -18.23
C MET A 108 -4.11 3.06 -18.61
N TYR A 109 -3.87 3.88 -17.60
CA TYR A 109 -3.65 5.32 -17.73
C TYR A 109 -2.48 5.77 -16.87
N LEU A 110 -1.70 6.73 -17.37
CA LEU A 110 -0.65 7.41 -16.63
C LEU A 110 -1.25 8.59 -15.87
N VAL A 111 -0.99 8.68 -14.57
CA VAL A 111 -1.30 9.86 -13.75
C VAL A 111 -0.32 10.97 -14.11
N LEU A 112 -0.82 12.11 -14.57
CA LEU A 112 -0.01 13.25 -14.95
C LEU A 112 -0.82 14.55 -14.88
N ALA A 113 -0.31 15.55 -14.15
CA ALA A 113 -0.87 16.91 -14.09
C ALA A 113 -2.37 16.95 -13.76
N GLY A 114 -2.80 16.18 -12.76
CA GLY A 114 -4.22 16.12 -12.35
C GLY A 114 -5.13 15.32 -13.30
N MET A 115 -4.55 14.63 -14.28
CA MET A 115 -5.25 13.80 -15.25
C MET A 115 -4.79 12.35 -15.15
N VAL A 116 -5.61 11.43 -15.64
CA VAL A 116 -5.16 10.09 -16.03
C VAL A 116 -5.25 9.99 -17.55
N VAL A 117 -4.12 9.77 -18.22
CA VAL A 117 -3.97 9.87 -19.68
C VAL A 117 -3.46 8.59 -20.31
N ARG A 118 -3.94 8.28 -21.50
CA ARG A 118 -3.43 7.23 -22.38
C ARG A 118 -3.45 7.70 -23.82
N ARG A 119 -2.90 6.90 -24.75
CA ARG A 119 -2.84 7.26 -26.18
C ARG A 119 -4.21 7.62 -26.78
N GLY A 120 -5.28 6.95 -26.36
CA GLY A 120 -6.63 7.07 -26.94
C GLY A 120 -7.67 7.76 -26.06
N GLY A 121 -7.28 8.33 -24.91
CA GLY A 121 -8.26 8.89 -23.98
C GLY A 121 -7.64 9.53 -22.74
N ARG A 122 -8.48 10.27 -22.01
CA ARG A 122 -8.12 10.89 -20.74
C ARG A 122 -9.33 11.01 -19.82
N ASN A 123 -9.10 10.93 -18.52
CA ASN A 123 -10.07 11.33 -17.50
C ASN A 123 -9.43 12.37 -16.57
N HIS A 124 -10.26 13.23 -15.96
CA HIS A 124 -9.82 14.17 -14.93
C HIS A 124 -9.84 13.45 -13.57
N ILE A 125 -8.79 13.62 -12.75
CA ILE A 125 -8.74 12.94 -11.43
C ILE A 125 -9.89 13.38 -10.54
N GLY A 126 -10.31 14.64 -10.64
CA GLY A 126 -11.47 15.16 -9.89
C GLY A 126 -12.83 14.52 -10.25
N GLY A 127 -12.91 13.71 -11.32
CA GLY A 127 -14.11 12.93 -11.63
C GLY A 127 -14.23 11.62 -10.82
N TYR A 128 -13.18 11.25 -10.07
CA TYR A 128 -13.22 10.13 -9.14
C TYR A 128 -13.71 10.59 -7.76
N ASP A 129 -14.43 9.73 -7.05
CA ASP A 129 -14.61 9.86 -5.60
C ASP A 129 -13.37 9.37 -4.84
N ASP A 130 -13.39 9.44 -3.52
CA ASP A 130 -12.25 9.00 -2.70
C ASP A 130 -12.08 7.47 -2.70
N ASP A 131 -13.15 6.73 -3.04
CA ASP A 131 -13.14 5.28 -3.29
C ASP A 131 -12.58 4.93 -4.68
N LEU A 132 -12.09 5.91 -5.44
CA LEU A 132 -11.59 5.77 -6.80
C LEU A 132 -12.62 5.24 -7.81
N LYS A 133 -13.90 5.43 -7.55
CA LYS A 133 -15.00 5.08 -8.46
C LYS A 133 -15.27 6.23 -9.41
N TRP A 134 -15.70 5.89 -10.62
CA TRP A 134 -16.06 6.88 -11.62
C TRP A 134 -17.57 7.10 -11.65
N GLU A 135 -17.99 8.36 -11.60
CA GLU A 135 -19.41 8.69 -11.60
C GLU A 135 -20.11 8.22 -12.89
N GLY A 136 -21.19 7.45 -12.73
CA GLY A 136 -22.05 7.03 -13.83
C GLY A 136 -21.50 5.92 -14.74
N TYR A 137 -20.27 5.43 -14.52
CA TYR A 137 -19.71 4.33 -15.33
C TYR A 137 -18.71 3.48 -14.53
N THR A 138 -19.18 2.32 -14.05
CA THR A 138 -18.39 1.37 -13.24
C THR A 138 -17.17 0.79 -13.94
N GLY A 139 -17.18 0.76 -15.28
CA GLY A 139 -16.01 0.35 -16.07
C GLY A 139 -14.83 1.31 -15.93
N GLY A 140 -15.09 2.55 -15.50
CA GLY A 140 -14.10 3.60 -15.28
C GLY A 140 -13.46 3.57 -13.90
N ASP A 141 -13.98 2.78 -12.96
CA ASP A 141 -13.42 2.63 -11.61
C ASP A 141 -11.96 2.21 -11.69
N ILE A 142 -11.08 2.87 -10.92
CA ILE A 142 -9.70 2.41 -10.78
C ILE A 142 -9.71 1.19 -9.87
N VAL A 143 -9.15 0.08 -10.35
CA VAL A 143 -9.08 -1.18 -9.62
C VAL A 143 -7.66 -1.55 -9.23
N LYS A 144 -6.65 -0.96 -9.87
CA LYS A 144 -5.24 -1.16 -9.52
C LYS A 144 -4.45 0.12 -9.72
N VAL A 145 -3.44 0.33 -8.89
CA VAL A 145 -2.44 1.39 -9.04
C VAL A 145 -1.05 0.76 -9.00
N TYR A 146 -0.17 1.28 -9.85
CA TYR A 146 1.17 0.79 -10.08
C TYR A 146 2.19 1.92 -9.97
N ARG A 147 3.39 1.55 -9.52
CA ARG A 147 4.61 2.33 -9.66
C ARG A 147 5.37 1.84 -10.89
N ILE A 148 5.94 2.77 -11.65
CA ILE A 148 6.76 2.43 -12.81
C ILE A 148 8.15 1.98 -12.33
N THR A 149 8.64 0.86 -12.85
CA THR A 149 10.02 0.41 -12.65
C THR A 149 10.91 0.94 -13.79
N PRO A 150 11.94 1.75 -13.49
CA PRO A 150 12.67 2.49 -14.52
C PRO A 150 13.60 1.62 -15.39
N GLU A 151 13.93 0.41 -14.93
CA GLU A 151 14.98 -0.43 -15.50
C GLU A 151 14.70 -0.90 -16.95
N SER A 152 13.44 -0.79 -17.41
CA SER A 152 12.98 -1.33 -18.70
C SER A 152 12.24 -0.32 -19.58
N LEU A 153 12.38 0.99 -19.32
CA LEU A 153 11.69 2.03 -20.09
C LEU A 153 12.54 2.50 -21.29
N GLY A 154 12.10 2.20 -22.52
CA GLY A 154 12.66 2.77 -23.75
C GLY A 154 11.83 3.93 -24.31
N CYS A 155 10.52 3.93 -24.07
CA CYS A 155 9.58 4.95 -24.54
C CYS A 155 8.32 5.03 -23.68
N ILE A 156 7.50 6.06 -23.92
CA ILE A 156 6.25 6.27 -23.15
C ILE A 156 5.25 5.12 -23.29
N LYS A 157 5.32 4.31 -24.35
CA LYS A 157 4.41 3.16 -24.49
C LYS A 157 4.76 2.05 -23.50
N ASP A 158 6.01 1.99 -23.07
CA ASP A 158 6.52 0.92 -22.20
C ASP A 158 5.98 1.06 -20.78
N VAL A 159 5.48 2.25 -20.39
CA VAL A 159 4.82 2.47 -19.09
C VAL A 159 3.51 1.69 -18.96
N PHE A 160 2.94 1.23 -20.07
CA PHE A 160 1.71 0.42 -20.09
C PHE A 160 2.00 -1.09 -20.22
N ILE A 161 3.26 -1.51 -20.04
CA ILE A 161 3.65 -2.93 -20.05
C ILE A 161 3.73 -3.41 -18.61
N LYS A 162 2.94 -4.43 -18.23
CA LYS A 162 2.87 -4.94 -16.85
C LYS A 162 4.22 -5.39 -16.27
N GLY A 163 5.14 -5.87 -17.10
CA GLY A 163 6.50 -6.22 -16.67
C GLY A 163 7.35 -5.03 -16.18
N ASN A 164 6.94 -3.80 -16.51
CA ASN A 164 7.60 -2.56 -16.13
C ASN A 164 6.87 -1.85 -14.96
N LEU A 165 5.99 -2.57 -14.28
CA LEU A 165 5.11 -2.03 -13.25
C LEU A 165 5.21 -2.86 -11.96
N GLU A 166 5.36 -2.18 -10.82
CA GLU A 166 5.19 -2.75 -9.49
C GLU A 166 3.78 -2.41 -8.98
N LEU A 167 2.98 -3.42 -8.62
CA LEU A 167 1.64 -3.22 -8.07
C LEU A 167 1.75 -2.62 -6.66
N ILE A 168 1.18 -1.43 -6.45
CA ILE A 168 1.18 -0.75 -5.14
C ILE A 168 -0.17 -0.84 -4.44
N TRP A 169 -1.27 -0.89 -5.20
CA TRP A 169 -2.62 -1.03 -4.66
C TRP A 169 -3.51 -1.82 -5.61
N GLU A 170 -4.38 -2.65 -5.04
CA GLU A 170 -5.44 -3.36 -5.75
C GLU A 170 -6.73 -3.24 -4.93
N ARG A 171 -7.82 -2.91 -5.62
CA ARG A 171 -9.15 -2.76 -5.02
C ARG A 171 -9.56 -4.10 -4.42
N THR A 172 -9.80 -4.09 -3.11
CA THR A 172 -10.40 -5.24 -2.42
C THR A 172 -11.92 -5.11 -2.55
N GLU A 173 -12.55 -5.97 -3.35
CA GLU A 173 -14.01 -6.07 -3.38
C GLU A 173 -14.44 -7.27 -2.55
N SER A 174 -15.21 -7.01 -1.49
CA SER A 174 -15.92 -8.08 -0.80
C SER A 174 -16.93 -8.66 -1.78
N LYS A 175 -16.73 -9.92 -2.17
CA LYS A 175 -17.69 -10.64 -3.00
C LYS A 175 -18.93 -10.90 -2.14
N LYS A 176 -19.97 -10.11 -2.34
CA LYS A 176 -21.27 -10.37 -1.75
C LYS A 176 -21.83 -11.61 -2.44
N MET A 177 -22.15 -12.61 -1.63
CA MET A 177 -22.83 -13.81 -2.07
C MET A 177 -23.82 -14.20 -0.97
N THR A 178 -24.95 -14.78 -1.36
CA THR A 178 -25.93 -15.26 -0.38
C THR A 178 -25.41 -16.52 0.32
N VAL A 179 -26.03 -16.89 1.43
CA VAL A 179 -25.72 -18.15 2.14
C VAL A 179 -25.91 -19.35 1.22
N GLU A 180 -26.92 -19.29 0.35
CA GLU A 180 -27.21 -20.32 -0.66
C GLU A 180 -26.13 -20.39 -1.74
N GLU A 181 -25.64 -19.26 -2.24
CA GLU A 181 -24.55 -19.22 -3.22
C GLU A 181 -23.23 -19.73 -2.62
N MET A 182 -22.98 -19.46 -1.33
CA MET A 182 -21.84 -20.03 -0.59
C MET A 182 -21.96 -21.54 -0.46
N LYS A 183 -23.13 -22.01 0.00
CA LYS A 183 -23.45 -23.42 0.13
C LYS A 183 -23.23 -24.14 -1.20
N GLN A 184 -23.87 -23.68 -2.27
CA GLN A 184 -23.80 -24.31 -3.59
C GLN A 184 -22.36 -24.45 -4.10
N LYS A 185 -21.54 -23.39 -3.96
CA LYS A 185 -20.12 -23.46 -4.35
C LYS A 185 -19.31 -24.41 -3.49
N LEU A 186 -19.63 -24.49 -2.21
CA LEU A 186 -18.94 -25.38 -1.29
C LEU A 186 -19.30 -26.84 -1.61
N GLU A 187 -20.57 -27.14 -1.91
CA GLU A 187 -21.03 -28.45 -2.38
C GLU A 187 -20.40 -28.83 -3.73
N GLU A 188 -20.26 -27.89 -4.67
CA GLU A 188 -19.54 -28.12 -5.94
C GLU A 188 -18.05 -28.44 -5.72
N LEU A 189 -17.42 -27.81 -4.72
CA LEU A 189 -16.01 -28.02 -4.40
C LEU A 189 -15.75 -29.32 -3.64
N THR A 190 -16.64 -29.68 -2.71
CA THR A 190 -16.49 -30.88 -1.86
C THR A 190 -17.10 -32.12 -2.50
N GLY A 191 -18.09 -31.96 -3.38
CA GLY A 191 -18.93 -33.04 -3.90
C GLY A 191 -19.92 -33.59 -2.86
N GLU A 192 -20.08 -32.90 -1.73
CA GLU A 192 -20.95 -33.30 -0.62
C GLU A 192 -22.11 -32.34 -0.49
N GLU A 193 -23.30 -32.83 -0.14
CA GLU A 193 -24.44 -31.98 0.20
C GLU A 193 -24.25 -31.37 1.59
N ILE A 194 -24.45 -30.06 1.72
CA ILE A 194 -24.12 -29.30 2.93
C ILE A 194 -25.41 -28.78 3.55
N GLU A 195 -25.71 -29.21 4.78
CA GLU A 195 -26.83 -28.67 5.55
C GLU A 195 -26.35 -27.45 6.36
N VAL A 196 -26.99 -26.30 6.15
CA VAL A 196 -26.70 -25.07 6.91
C VAL A 196 -27.73 -24.97 8.03
N THR A 197 -27.30 -25.10 9.28
CA THR A 197 -28.16 -24.94 10.46
C THR A 197 -28.05 -23.53 11.04
N GLU A 198 -29.13 -23.02 11.63
CA GLU A 198 -29.18 -21.69 12.29
C GLU A 198 -28.31 -21.58 13.54
#